data_AF-A0A9E4FMF6-F1
#
_entry.id   AF-A0A9E4FMF6-F1
#
_cell.length_a   1.000
_cell.length_b   1.000
_cell.length_c   1.000
_cell.angle_alpha   90.00
_cell.angle_beta   90.00
_cell.angle_gamma   90.00
#
_symmetry.space_group_name_H-M   'P 1'
#
loop_
_entity.id
_entity.type
_entity.pdbx_description
1 polymer ?
#
loop_
_entity_poly.entity_id
_entity_poly.type
_entity_poly.pdbx_seq_one_letter_code
_entity_poly.pdbx_strand_id
1 'polypeptide(L)'
;MNNIVQRIDALSTISSEFPSDPVVLTCGATSREMAHMDRRPNHLYVVDSMGLVSSIVLGLSLSLEKSQIGRCIGVEGDGGMLM
;
A
#
# COMPACT_ATOMS: atom_id res chain seq x y z
N MET A 1 1.53 -1.86 -29.83
CA MET A 1 0.52 -1.25 -28.93
C MET A 1 1.19 -1.08 -27.59
N ASN A 2 1.33 0.15 -27.07
CA ASN A 2 1.89 0.34 -25.73
C ASN A 2 0.90 -0.25 -24.72
N ASN A 3 1.31 -1.30 -24.01
CA ASN A 3 0.56 -1.81 -22.86
C ASN A 3 0.74 -0.82 -21.70
N ILE A 4 -0.23 0.08 -21.53
CA ILE A 4 -0.26 0.96 -20.37
C ILE A 4 -0.76 0.12 -19.19
N VAL A 5 0.12 -0.12 -18.22
CA VAL A 5 -0.22 -0.78 -16.96
C VAL A 5 -1.28 0.07 -16.25
N GLN A 6 -2.44 -0.52 -15.95
CA GLN A 6 -3.46 0.19 -15.17
C GLN A 6 -3.10 0.10 -13.69
N ARG A 7 -3.51 1.11 -12.91
CA ARG A 7 -3.31 1.15 -11.46
C ARG A 7 -3.85 -0.12 -10.78
N ILE A 8 -5.02 -0.60 -11.20
CA ILE A 8 -5.64 -1.78 -10.61
C ILE A 8 -4.82 -3.06 -10.84
N ASP A 9 -4.12 -3.17 -11.98
CA ASP A 9 -3.23 -4.30 -12.27
C ASP A 9 -2.01 -4.28 -11.34
N ALA A 10 -1.47 -3.09 -11.07
CA ALA A 10 -0.38 -2.90 -10.12
C ALA A 10 -0.82 -3.25 -8.68
N LEU A 11 -2.02 -2.82 -8.26
CA LEU A 11 -2.59 -3.19 -6.97
C LEU A 11 -2.79 -4.71 -6.85
N SER A 12 -3.32 -5.36 -7.89
CA SER A 12 -3.46 -6.82 -7.93
C SER A 12 -2.12 -7.52 -7.75
N THR A 13 -1.08 -7.02 -8.42
CA THR A 13 0.27 -7.58 -8.33
C THR A 13 0.80 -7.45 -6.90
N ILE A 14 0.68 -6.27 -6.29
CA ILE A 14 1.09 -6.02 -4.90
C ILE A 14 0.37 -6.97 -3.94
N SER A 15 -0.96 -7.11 -4.04
CA SER A 15 -1.69 -8.00 -3.14
C SER A 15 -1.28 -9.47 -3.29
N SER A 16 -0.93 -9.91 -4.51
CA SER A 16 -0.47 -11.28 -4.76
C SER A 16 0.94 -11.57 -4.25
N GLU A 17 1.86 -10.62 -4.39
CA GLU A 17 3.27 -10.78 -3.99
C GLU A 17 3.49 -10.66 -2.46
N PHE A 18 2.56 -9.98 -1.79
CA PHE A 18 2.64 -9.65 -0.36
C PHE A 18 1.40 -10.14 0.40
N PRO A 19 1.15 -11.46 0.46
CA PRO A 19 -0.10 -11.99 0.98
C PRO A 19 -0.28 -11.83 2.48
N SER A 20 0.82 -11.72 3.23
CA SER A 20 0.84 -11.63 4.69
C SER A 20 1.64 -10.42 5.22
N ASP A 21 2.44 -9.77 4.38
CA ASP A 21 3.20 -8.58 4.75
C ASP A 21 2.24 -7.37 4.87
N PRO A 22 2.43 -6.44 5.82
CA PRO A 22 1.63 -5.23 5.91
C PRO A 22 1.68 -4.39 4.62
N VAL A 23 0.50 -4.00 4.12
CA VAL A 23 0.34 -3.14 2.95
C VAL A 23 -0.41 -1.88 3.36
N VAL A 24 0.24 -0.73 3.29
CA VAL A 24 -0.32 0.58 3.64
C VAL A 24 -0.70 1.31 2.36
N LEU A 25 -1.96 1.68 2.21
CA LEU A 25 -2.49 2.32 1.02
C LEU A 25 -2.93 3.74 1.32
N THR A 26 -2.51 4.69 0.48
CA THR A 26 -2.93 6.10 0.56
C THR A 26 -4.44 6.26 0.31
N CYS A 27 -4.99 7.39 0.75
CA CYS A 27 -6.41 7.70 0.59
C CYS A 27 -6.80 7.82 -0.90
N GLY A 28 -8.11 7.77 -1.17
CA GLY A 28 -8.62 7.99 -2.53
C GLY A 28 -8.73 6.70 -3.33
N ALA A 29 -8.28 6.73 -4.59
CA ALA A 29 -8.57 5.67 -5.55
C ALA A 29 -7.89 4.34 -5.21
N THR A 30 -6.61 4.36 -4.82
CA THR A 30 -5.83 3.16 -4.48
C THR A 30 -6.46 2.36 -3.32
N SER A 31 -6.82 3.05 -2.23
CA SER A 31 -7.52 2.43 -1.10
C SER A 31 -8.85 1.80 -1.50
N ARG A 32 -9.68 2.52 -2.27
CA ARG A 32 -11.00 2.02 -2.69
C ARG A 32 -10.89 0.84 -3.65
N GLU A 33 -9.98 0.90 -4.62
CA GLU A 33 -9.76 -0.17 -5.58
C GLU A 33 -9.23 -1.42 -4.90
N MET A 34 -8.23 -1.30 -4.01
CA MET A 34 -7.72 -2.44 -3.25
C MET A 34 -8.79 -3.03 -2.32
N ALA A 35 -9.55 -2.19 -1.61
CA ALA A 35 -10.62 -2.67 -0.74
C ALA A 35 -11.76 -3.36 -1.50
N HIS A 36 -12.00 -2.96 -2.75
CA HIS A 36 -12.98 -3.61 -3.61
C HIS A 36 -12.45 -4.92 -4.20
N MET A 37 -11.20 -4.92 -4.65
CA MET A 37 -10.55 -6.04 -5.33
C MET A 37 -10.17 -7.16 -4.36
N ASP A 38 -9.51 -6.84 -3.24
CA ASP A 38 -8.96 -7.82 -2.30
C ASP A 38 -8.72 -7.22 -0.91
N ARG A 39 -9.80 -7.08 -0.14
CA ARG A 39 -9.70 -6.55 1.23
C ARG A 39 -9.17 -7.60 2.19
N ARG A 40 -7.98 -7.37 2.74
CA ARG A 40 -7.32 -8.27 3.68
C ARG A 40 -7.00 -7.62 5.03
N PRO A 41 -6.82 -8.42 6.10
CA PRO A 41 -6.49 -7.91 7.43
C PRO A 41 -5.09 -7.27 7.53
N ASN A 42 -4.17 -7.61 6.63
CA ASN A 42 -2.85 -6.99 6.54
C ASN A 42 -2.84 -5.69 5.71
N HIS A 43 -3.99 -5.22 5.22
CA HIS A 43 -4.10 -3.95 4.50
C HIS A 43 -4.53 -2.83 5.46
N LEU A 44 -3.70 -1.79 5.56
CA LEU A 44 -4.01 -0.55 6.26
C LEU A 44 -4.42 0.52 5.24
N TYR A 45 -5.70 0.89 5.26
CA TYR A 45 -6.25 1.94 4.40
C TYR A 45 -6.18 3.28 5.12
N VAL A 46 -5.29 4.15 4.67
CA VAL A 46 -5.08 5.47 5.26
C VAL A 46 -6.15 6.41 4.68
N VAL A 47 -7.11 6.84 5.51
CA VAL A 47 -8.16 7.80 5.12
C VAL A 47 -7.79 9.21 5.59
N ASP A 48 -8.10 10.22 4.78
CA ASP A 48 -7.88 11.65 5.09
C ASP A 48 -6.45 12.01 5.57
N SER A 49 -5.43 11.39 4.96
CA SER A 49 -4.03 11.52 5.37
C SER A 49 -3.07 11.30 4.18
N MET A 50 -3.37 11.99 3.08
CA MET A 50 -2.55 11.95 1.85
C MET A 50 -1.10 12.39 2.15
N GLY A 51 -0.11 11.64 1.66
CA GLY A 51 1.32 11.88 1.88
C GLY A 51 1.93 11.25 3.12
N LEU A 52 1.12 10.66 4.02
CA LEU A 52 1.63 10.05 5.24
C LEU A 52 2.05 8.58 5.09
N VAL A 53 1.81 7.94 3.94
CA VAL A 53 2.11 6.50 3.76
C VAL A 53 3.59 6.20 4.02
N SER A 54 4.51 7.04 3.54
CA SER A 54 5.95 6.86 3.74
C SER A 54 6.34 6.86 5.22
N SER A 55 5.81 7.82 5.98
CA SER A 55 6.04 7.94 7.43
C SER A 55 5.47 6.75 8.21
N ILE A 56 4.27 6.30 7.85
CA ILE A 56 3.61 5.14 8.47
C ILE A 56 4.41 3.87 8.18
N VAL A 57 4.81 3.64 6.93
CA VAL A 57 5.58 2.46 6.52
C VAL A 57 6.95 2.42 7.22
N LEU A 58 7.61 3.57 7.36
CA LEU A 58 8.88 3.65 8.10
C LEU A 58 8.69 3.27 9.57
N GLY A 59 7.68 3.83 10.24
CA GLY A 59 7.39 3.52 11.64
C GLY A 59 7.03 2.04 11.86
N LEU A 60 6.22 1.47 10.96
CA LEU A 60 5.91 0.04 10.97
C LEU A 60 7.17 -0.81 10.76
N SER A 61 8.00 -0.47 9.77
CA SER A 61 9.22 -1.22 9.46
C SER A 61 10.17 -1.26 10.66
N LEU A 62 10.42 -0.11 11.30
CA LEU A 62 11.25 -0.03 12.51
C LEU A 62 10.69 -0.86 13.67
N SER A 63 9.36 -0.85 13.84
CA SER A 63 8.69 -1.61 14.91
C SER A 63 8.73 -3.11 14.65
N LEU A 64 8.77 -3.52 13.38
CA LEU A 64 8.71 -4.91 12.96
C LEU A 64 10.10 -5.58 12.80
N GLU A 65 11.20 -4.85 12.96
CA GLU A 65 12.58 -5.38 12.80
C GLU A 65 12.87 -6.64 13.64
N LYS A 66 12.21 -6.79 14.79
CA LYS A 66 12.38 -7.94 15.70
C LYS A 66 11.32 -9.02 15.52
N SER A 67 10.40 -8.83 14.58
CA SER A 67 9.33 -9.78 14.27
C SER A 67 9.75 -10.74 13.15
N GLN A 68 8.93 -11.76 12.87
CA GLN A 68 9.11 -12.63 11.69
C GLN A 68 8.56 -12.01 10.40
N ILE A 69 7.97 -10.82 10.45
CA ILE A 69 7.42 -10.12 9.28
C ILE A 69 8.59 -9.48 8.53
N GLY A 70 8.75 -9.85 7.26
CA GLY A 70 9.95 -9.50 6.50
C GLY A 70 9.89 -8.14 5.81
N ARG A 71 8.69 -7.65 5.45
CA ARG A 71 8.53 -6.45 4.61
C ARG A 71 7.30 -5.63 5.04
N CYS A 72 7.36 -4.32 4.81
CA CYS A 72 6.19 -3.43 4.89
C CYS A 72 6.11 -2.64 3.58
N ILE A 73 4.93 -2.60 2.97
CA ILE A 73 4.74 -2.06 1.62
C ILE A 73 3.90 -0.79 1.71
N GLY A 74 4.38 0.29 1.10
CA GLY A 74 3.64 1.55 0.94
C GLY A 74 3.16 1.73 -0.49
N VAL A 75 1.88 2.06 -0.65
CA VAL A 75 1.29 2.45 -1.93
C VAL A 75 0.83 3.90 -1.83
N GLU A 76 1.58 4.79 -2.47
CA GLU A 76 1.35 6.24 -2.47
C GLU A 76 1.30 6.76 -3.91
N GLY A 77 0.48 7.78 -4.15
CA GLY A 77 0.45 8.48 -5.43
C GLY A 77 1.58 9.50 -5.51
N ASP A 78 1.92 9.92 -6.72
CA ASP A 78 2.88 11.01 -6.96
C ASP A 78 2.49 12.30 -6.23
N GLY A 79 1.21 12.69 -6.27
CA GLY A 79 0.71 13.86 -5.54
C GLY A 79 0.86 13.73 -4.02
N GLY A 80 0.72 12.52 -3.47
CA GLY A 80 0.96 12.26 -2.05
C GLY A 80 2.45 12.28 -1.70
N MET A 81 3.32 11.76 -2.55
CA MET A 81 4.77 11.78 -2.34
C MET A 81 5.39 13.17 -2.38
N LEU A 82 4.74 14.14 -3.01
CA LEU A 82 5.20 15.53 -3.11
C LEU A 82 4.75 16.42 -1.94
N MET A 83 3.91 15.92 -1.05
CA MET A 83 3.46 16.62 0.17
C MET A 83 4.23 16.13 1.39
#